data_AF-A0A836X134-F1
#
_entry.id   AF-A0A836X134-F1
#
_cell.length_a   1.000
_cell.length_b   1.000
_cell.length_c   1.000
_cell.angle_alpha   90.00
_cell.angle_beta   90.00
_cell.angle_gamma   90.00
#
_symmetry.space_group_name_H-M   'P 1'
#
loop_
_entity.id
_entity.type
_entity.pdbx_description
1 polymer ?
#
loop_
_entity_poly.entity_id
_entity_poly.type
_entity_poly.pdbx_seq_one_letter_code
_entity_poly.pdbx_strand_id
1 'polypeptide(L)'
;MNLMSRENRFHESEIKIRKPFKIDPSLCIYSPQENVDSLKHPKIKSWMEFIKKDWTPHPTPKGYKRLALIIPCTKYKPYITSREHKAINSSLLMDGWEPIGESKAPSELTKFIEDGDDPRILHEGSLKKRNLILDRIVISEPLGLVPYEYIYFWKGEQSPATSYDDPGLFESRGTSISPYRDDCTALKVSDKKWKWGDSERNSYVYMHNYLAELIAFSLKRVSKNYHSIVAWVSPGLTHRSFLADHKIRTKEGIPKSRKVNGESKKLCGVLEITPEILEIMPTIEELKLSQQNLEKRLKKEGRYSSPNSVLSVYARGDGNDTPLGLKETLDFLQKRLNQMSNKESK
;
A
#
# COMPACT_ATOMS: atom_id res chain seq x y z
N MET A 1 -7.33 -13.35 29.73
CA MET A 1 -7.07 -13.82 28.35
C MET A 1 -5.80 -13.15 27.84
N ASN A 2 -4.88 -13.91 27.23
CA ASN A 2 -3.67 -13.34 26.61
C ASN A 2 -4.06 -12.67 25.28
N LEU A 3 -4.07 -11.33 25.24
CA LEU A 3 -4.41 -10.53 24.04
C LEU A 3 -3.51 -10.85 22.83
N MET A 4 -2.35 -11.47 23.04
CA MET A 4 -1.39 -11.82 21.99
C MET A 4 -1.45 -13.30 21.56
N SER A 5 -2.48 -14.05 21.98
CA SER A 5 -2.69 -15.41 21.45
C SER A 5 -3.11 -15.36 19.97
N ARG A 6 -2.77 -16.41 19.22
CA ARG A 6 -3.13 -16.52 17.79
C ARG A 6 -4.65 -16.52 17.57
N GLU A 7 -5.40 -17.20 18.43
CA GLU A 7 -6.86 -17.28 18.38
C GLU A 7 -7.53 -15.91 18.55
N ASN A 8 -7.12 -15.13 19.56
CA ASN A 8 -7.69 -13.81 19.80
C ASN A 8 -7.44 -12.87 18.62
N ARG A 9 -6.25 -12.94 18.03
CA ARG A 9 -5.89 -12.14 16.86
C ARG A 9 -6.63 -12.58 15.59
N PHE A 10 -6.93 -13.88 15.45
CA PHE A 10 -7.68 -14.39 14.31
C PHE A 10 -9.05 -13.75 14.20
N HIS A 11 -9.77 -13.59 15.32
CA HIS A 11 -11.07 -12.94 15.31
C HIS A 11 -11.00 -11.48 14.84
N GLU A 12 -9.98 -10.72 15.28
CA GLU A 12 -9.75 -9.36 14.78
C GLU A 12 -9.42 -9.32 13.29
N SER A 13 -8.70 -10.33 12.79
CA SER A 13 -8.35 -10.46 11.38
C SER A 13 -9.57 -10.77 10.52
N GLU A 14 -10.46 -11.63 10.98
CA GLU A 14 -11.69 -12.01 10.26
C GLU A 14 -12.59 -10.79 9.98
N ILE A 15 -12.73 -9.88 10.96
CA ILE A 15 -13.52 -8.64 10.83
C ILE A 15 -12.99 -7.74 9.69
N LYS A 16 -11.70 -7.82 9.35
CA LYS A 16 -11.08 -6.99 8.31
C LYS A 16 -11.42 -7.48 6.90
N ILE A 17 -11.84 -8.73 6.75
CA ILE A 17 -12.18 -9.32 5.46
C ILE A 17 -13.68 -9.16 5.22
N ARG A 18 -14.04 -8.38 4.20
CA ARG A 18 -15.42 -8.08 3.87
C ARG A 18 -16.02 -9.23 3.07
N LYS A 19 -17.24 -9.62 3.43
CA LYS A 19 -18.07 -10.55 2.64
C LYS A 19 -18.17 -10.09 1.18
N PRO A 20 -18.18 -11.01 0.20
CA PRO A 20 -18.30 -12.47 0.35
C PRO A 20 -16.98 -13.20 0.62
N PHE A 21 -15.87 -12.48 0.66
CA PHE A 21 -14.54 -13.06 0.87
C PHE A 21 -14.38 -13.63 2.28
N LYS A 22 -13.49 -14.61 2.40
CA LYS A 22 -13.17 -15.28 3.67
C LYS A 22 -11.69 -15.17 3.97
N ILE A 23 -11.37 -14.97 5.25
CA ILE A 23 -9.98 -15.05 5.68
C ILE A 23 -9.48 -16.49 5.58
N ASP A 24 -8.24 -16.66 5.14
CA ASP A 24 -7.52 -17.92 5.20
C ASP A 24 -6.73 -17.94 6.53
N PRO A 25 -7.07 -18.84 7.49
CA PRO A 25 -6.38 -18.89 8.79
C PRO A 25 -4.86 -19.14 8.69
N SER A 26 -4.41 -19.77 7.60
CA SER A 26 -2.99 -20.00 7.34
C SER A 26 -2.24 -18.75 6.85
N LEU A 27 -2.98 -17.71 6.43
CA LEU A 27 -2.46 -16.42 5.96
C LEU A 27 -2.73 -15.28 6.95
N CYS A 28 -2.86 -15.60 8.23
CA CYS A 28 -2.80 -14.64 9.32
C CYS A 28 -1.35 -14.49 9.79
N ILE A 29 -0.73 -13.37 9.42
CA ILE A 29 0.71 -13.11 9.52
C ILE A 29 0.93 -12.02 10.55
N TYR A 30 1.45 -12.38 11.71
CA TYR A 30 1.34 -11.55 12.90
C TYR A 30 2.64 -10.94 13.42
N SER A 31 3.77 -11.36 12.85
CA SER A 31 5.12 -10.90 13.18
C SER A 31 6.04 -10.92 11.95
N PRO A 32 7.22 -10.28 12.01
CA PRO A 32 8.23 -10.39 10.96
C PRO A 32 8.66 -11.82 10.66
N GLN A 33 8.80 -12.68 11.69
CA GLN A 33 9.10 -14.11 11.48
C GLN A 33 8.02 -14.79 10.64
N GLU A 34 6.74 -14.59 10.97
CA GLU A 34 5.65 -15.19 10.20
C GLU A 34 5.57 -14.66 8.77
N ASN A 35 6.01 -13.42 8.55
CA ASN A 35 6.16 -12.87 7.20
C ASN A 35 7.18 -13.68 6.39
N VAL A 36 8.33 -14.01 6.98
CA VAL A 36 9.34 -14.88 6.35
C VAL A 36 8.79 -16.29 6.13
N ASP A 37 8.09 -16.87 7.11
CA ASP A 37 7.47 -18.19 6.97
C ASP A 37 6.43 -18.21 5.84
N SER A 38 5.67 -17.12 5.67
CA SER A 38 4.65 -17.00 4.63
C SER A 38 5.22 -17.14 3.21
N LEU A 39 6.51 -16.86 2.99
CA LEU A 39 7.16 -17.05 1.68
C LEU A 39 7.14 -18.51 1.22
N LYS A 40 7.03 -19.46 2.16
CA LYS A 40 6.90 -20.89 1.87
C LYS A 40 5.45 -21.32 1.62
N HIS A 41 4.47 -20.48 1.99
CA HIS A 41 3.06 -20.81 1.83
C HIS A 41 2.69 -20.94 0.34
N PRO A 42 1.99 -22.02 -0.09
CA PRO A 42 1.73 -22.28 -1.51
C PRO A 42 1.06 -21.12 -2.25
N LYS A 43 0.06 -20.47 -1.63
CA LYS A 43 -0.64 -19.31 -2.22
C LYS A 43 0.29 -18.11 -2.40
N ILE A 44 1.14 -17.80 -1.42
CA ILE A 44 2.07 -16.67 -1.48
C ILE A 44 3.16 -16.95 -2.51
N LYS A 45 3.77 -18.13 -2.45
CA LYS A 45 4.78 -18.57 -3.43
C LYS A 45 4.23 -18.50 -4.85
N SER A 46 3.02 -19.03 -5.09
CA SER A 46 2.43 -18.99 -6.43
C SER A 46 2.10 -17.56 -6.88
N TRP A 47 1.68 -16.68 -5.96
CA TRP A 47 1.45 -15.28 -6.26
C TRP A 47 2.75 -14.56 -6.63
N MET A 48 3.80 -14.76 -5.85
CA MET A 48 5.12 -14.16 -6.08
C MET A 48 5.72 -14.56 -7.42
N GLU A 49 5.63 -15.85 -7.77
CA GLU A 49 6.05 -16.34 -9.08
C GLU A 49 5.25 -15.69 -10.20
N PHE A 50 3.93 -15.57 -10.04
CA PHE A 50 3.06 -14.90 -10.99
C PHE A 50 3.45 -13.44 -11.20
N ILE A 51 3.61 -12.62 -10.15
CA ILE A 51 3.97 -11.21 -10.34
C ILE A 51 5.38 -11.05 -10.92
N LYS A 52 6.31 -11.94 -10.54
CA LYS A 52 7.70 -11.89 -10.99
C LYS A 52 7.83 -12.27 -12.46
N LYS A 53 7.11 -13.30 -12.91
CA LYS A 53 7.33 -13.94 -14.21
C LYS A 53 6.19 -13.73 -15.21
N ASP A 54 4.95 -13.79 -14.76
CA ASP A 54 3.81 -14.02 -15.64
C ASP A 54 2.94 -12.77 -15.84
N TRP A 55 2.72 -11.99 -14.77
CA TRP A 55 1.83 -10.83 -14.81
C TRP A 55 2.29 -9.83 -15.87
N THR A 56 1.44 -9.49 -16.83
CA THR A 56 1.78 -8.48 -17.84
C THR A 56 0.61 -7.52 -17.99
N PRO A 57 0.83 -6.21 -17.94
CA PRO A 57 -0.23 -5.24 -18.20
C PRO A 57 -0.83 -5.45 -19.59
N HIS A 58 -2.11 -5.12 -19.75
CA HIS A 58 -2.73 -5.18 -21.07
C HIS A 58 -1.99 -4.32 -22.10
N PRO A 59 -1.93 -4.74 -23.38
CA PRO A 59 -1.31 -3.95 -24.43
C PRO A 59 -1.84 -2.51 -24.45
N THR A 60 -0.95 -1.56 -24.71
CA THR A 60 -1.31 -0.15 -24.84
C THR A 60 -1.81 0.10 -26.27
N PRO A 61 -3.07 0.53 -26.47
CA PRO A 61 -3.58 0.81 -27.80
C PRO A 61 -2.78 1.92 -28.49
N LYS A 62 -2.71 1.88 -29.83
CA LYS A 62 -2.01 2.91 -30.62
C LYS A 62 -2.58 4.30 -30.30
N GLY A 63 -1.69 5.26 -30.06
CA GLY A 63 -2.07 6.64 -29.71
C GLY A 63 -2.35 6.87 -28.22
N TYR A 64 -2.31 5.82 -27.40
CA TYR A 64 -2.48 5.91 -25.95
C TYR A 64 -1.15 5.82 -25.21
N LYS A 65 -1.12 6.36 -24.00
CA LYS A 65 -0.06 6.17 -23.02
C LYS A 65 -0.65 5.46 -21.81
N ARG A 66 0.03 4.42 -21.33
CA ARG A 66 -0.36 3.68 -20.14
C ARG A 66 0.49 4.12 -18.95
N LEU A 67 -0.14 4.37 -17.81
CA LEU A 67 0.47 4.80 -16.56
C LEU A 67 0.21 3.74 -15.50
N ALA A 68 1.16 3.57 -14.58
CA ALA A 68 0.96 2.77 -13.37
C ALA A 68 0.93 3.69 -12.14
N LEU A 69 -0.09 3.53 -11.31
CA LEU A 69 -0.20 4.16 -9.99
C LEU A 69 -0.11 3.08 -8.91
N ILE A 70 1.04 3.03 -8.24
CA ILE A 70 1.27 2.17 -7.09
C ILE A 70 0.73 2.87 -5.84
N ILE A 71 -0.12 2.21 -5.06
CA ILE A 71 -0.72 2.74 -3.82
C ILE A 71 -0.56 1.74 -2.67
N PRO A 72 -0.55 2.15 -1.39
CA PRO A 72 -0.34 1.22 -0.29
C PRO A 72 -1.55 0.31 -0.07
N CYS A 73 -1.31 -0.86 0.52
CA CYS A 73 -2.38 -1.67 1.06
C CYS A 73 -3.01 -1.00 2.29
N THR A 74 -4.24 -1.41 2.60
CA THR A 74 -5.00 -0.88 3.74
C THR A 74 -5.53 -2.01 4.62
N LYS A 75 -6.00 -1.65 5.81
CA LYS A 75 -6.47 -2.60 6.83
C LYS A 75 -7.58 -3.53 6.33
N TYR A 76 -8.58 -2.96 5.65
CA TYR A 76 -9.77 -3.71 5.21
C TYR A 76 -9.57 -4.26 3.80
N LYS A 77 -10.05 -5.48 3.57
CA LYS A 77 -9.95 -6.15 2.28
C LYS A 77 -11.34 -6.51 1.74
N PRO A 78 -11.57 -6.39 0.42
CA PRO A 78 -10.64 -5.91 -0.61
C PRO A 78 -10.28 -4.43 -0.43
N TYR A 79 -9.01 -4.06 -0.68
CA TYR A 79 -8.47 -2.74 -0.32
C TYR A 79 -9.26 -1.58 -0.89
N ILE A 80 -9.81 -1.75 -2.09
CA ILE A 80 -10.63 -0.78 -2.81
C ILE A 80 -11.84 -0.27 -2.03
N THR A 81 -12.27 -1.02 -1.01
CA THR A 81 -13.41 -0.68 -0.16
C THR A 81 -13.01 0.12 1.09
N SER A 82 -11.70 0.29 1.34
CA SER A 82 -11.18 1.15 2.40
C SER A 82 -11.43 2.62 2.10
N ARG A 83 -11.55 3.45 3.14
CA ARG A 83 -11.78 4.90 2.98
C ARG A 83 -10.68 5.56 2.14
N GLU A 84 -9.42 5.20 2.36
CA GLU A 84 -8.30 5.74 1.58
C GLU A 84 -8.42 5.41 0.08
N HIS A 85 -8.70 4.16 -0.27
CA HIS A 85 -8.83 3.77 -1.67
C HIS A 85 -10.08 4.37 -2.31
N LYS A 86 -11.19 4.47 -1.57
CA LYS A 86 -12.39 5.20 -2.01
C LYS A 86 -12.07 6.68 -2.26
N ALA A 87 -11.33 7.34 -1.39
CA ALA A 87 -10.94 8.74 -1.57
C ALA A 87 -10.05 8.92 -2.81
N ILE A 88 -9.07 8.05 -3.03
CA ILE A 88 -8.22 8.06 -4.25
C ILE A 88 -9.09 7.85 -5.50
N ASN A 89 -9.96 6.83 -5.50
CA ASN A 89 -10.81 6.52 -6.64
C ASN A 89 -11.82 7.64 -6.92
N SER A 90 -12.47 8.18 -5.89
CA SER A 90 -13.39 9.31 -5.99
C SER A 90 -12.70 10.52 -6.61
N SER A 91 -11.49 10.85 -6.14
CA SER A 91 -10.66 11.92 -6.72
C SER A 91 -10.36 11.69 -8.22
N LEU A 92 -10.05 10.45 -8.63
CA LEU A 92 -9.83 10.14 -10.04
C LEU A 92 -11.13 10.26 -10.85
N LEU A 93 -12.25 9.71 -10.38
CA LEU A 93 -13.54 9.78 -11.07
C LEU A 93 -14.02 11.24 -11.22
N MET A 94 -13.88 12.06 -10.17
CA MET A 94 -14.20 13.48 -10.20
C MET A 94 -13.31 14.28 -11.17
N ASP A 95 -12.06 13.87 -11.35
CA ASP A 95 -11.14 14.45 -12.34
C ASP A 95 -11.45 13.97 -13.77
N GLY A 96 -12.48 13.14 -13.97
CA GLY A 96 -12.95 12.70 -15.29
C GLY A 96 -12.25 11.45 -15.81
N TRP A 97 -11.68 10.63 -14.93
CA TRP A 97 -11.27 9.27 -15.28
C TRP A 97 -12.49 8.35 -15.32
N GLU A 98 -12.54 7.47 -16.32
CA GLU A 98 -13.64 6.53 -16.52
C GLU A 98 -13.13 5.09 -16.48
N PRO A 99 -13.82 4.15 -15.79
CA PRO A 99 -13.43 2.76 -15.80
C PRO A 99 -13.55 2.13 -17.19
N ILE A 100 -12.65 1.20 -17.49
CA ILE A 100 -12.66 0.41 -18.71
C ILE A 100 -13.17 -0.99 -18.41
N GLY A 101 -14.16 -1.44 -19.19
CA GLY A 101 -14.71 -2.80 -19.11
C GLY A 101 -15.84 -2.92 -18.09
N GLU A 102 -16.18 -4.17 -17.77
CA GLU A 102 -17.17 -4.51 -16.76
C GLU A 102 -16.47 -4.88 -15.45
N SER A 103 -17.00 -4.40 -14.33
CA SER A 103 -16.49 -4.75 -13.01
C SER A 103 -16.92 -6.16 -12.63
N LYS A 104 -15.98 -6.90 -12.04
CA LYS A 104 -16.22 -8.19 -11.38
C LYS A 104 -16.43 -8.04 -9.87
N ALA A 105 -16.67 -6.81 -9.39
CA ALA A 105 -16.95 -6.58 -7.98
C ALA A 105 -18.19 -7.37 -7.55
N PRO A 106 -18.10 -8.19 -6.48
CA PRO A 106 -19.27 -8.86 -5.94
C PRO A 106 -20.35 -7.87 -5.52
N SER A 107 -21.62 -8.21 -5.80
CA SER A 107 -22.78 -7.37 -5.50
C SER A 107 -22.88 -6.97 -4.02
N GLU A 108 -22.42 -7.83 -3.12
CA GLU A 108 -22.44 -7.62 -1.67
C GLU A 108 -21.51 -6.50 -1.21
N LEU A 109 -20.59 -6.06 -2.07
CA LEU A 109 -19.74 -4.91 -1.80
C LEU A 109 -20.44 -3.57 -2.01
N THR A 110 -21.58 -3.54 -2.71
CA THR A 110 -22.36 -2.30 -2.96
C THR A 110 -22.75 -1.57 -1.67
N LYS A 111 -22.94 -2.30 -0.55
CA LYS A 111 -23.21 -1.71 0.77
C LYS A 111 -22.09 -0.83 1.33
N PHE A 112 -20.90 -0.87 0.73
CA PHE A 112 -19.76 -0.03 1.10
C PHE A 112 -19.62 1.23 0.25
N ILE A 113 -20.51 1.41 -0.73
CA ILE A 113 -20.73 2.65 -1.45
C ILE A 113 -21.62 3.51 -0.55
N GLU A 114 -21.09 4.65 -0.12
CA GLU A 114 -21.79 5.60 0.77
C GLU A 114 -22.60 6.61 -0.05
N ASP A 115 -23.52 7.32 0.60
CA ASP A 115 -24.31 8.38 -0.05
C ASP A 115 -23.37 9.44 -0.63
N GLY A 116 -23.49 9.67 -1.94
CA GLY A 116 -22.64 10.60 -2.69
C GLY A 116 -21.37 9.98 -3.30
N ASP A 117 -21.05 8.71 -3.00
CA ASP A 117 -20.02 7.98 -3.73
C ASP A 117 -20.49 7.73 -5.19
N ASP A 118 -19.56 7.81 -6.15
CA ASP A 118 -19.82 7.37 -7.52
C ASP A 118 -20.08 5.85 -7.53
N PRO A 119 -21.12 5.34 -8.22
CA PRO A 119 -21.41 3.91 -8.29
C PRO A 119 -20.24 3.05 -8.81
N ARG A 120 -19.31 3.66 -9.55
CA ARG A 120 -18.12 3.02 -10.15
C ARG A 120 -16.92 3.02 -9.21
N ILE A 121 -17.03 3.54 -7.99
CA ILE A 121 -15.90 3.71 -7.04
C ILE A 121 -15.20 2.40 -6.69
N LEU A 122 -15.90 1.27 -6.78
CA LEU A 122 -15.37 -0.08 -6.53
C LEU A 122 -14.94 -0.83 -7.80
N HIS A 123 -14.87 -0.14 -8.95
CA HIS A 123 -14.39 -0.74 -10.20
C HIS A 123 -12.89 -1.02 -10.13
N GLU A 124 -12.50 -2.24 -10.45
CA GLU A 124 -11.13 -2.76 -10.35
C GLU A 124 -10.32 -2.67 -11.66
N GLY A 125 -10.99 -2.55 -12.80
CA GLY A 125 -10.30 -2.38 -14.09
C GLY A 125 -9.46 -1.09 -14.19
N SER A 126 -8.69 -1.00 -15.27
CA SER A 126 -7.97 0.22 -15.65
C SER A 126 -8.94 1.40 -15.80
N LEU A 127 -8.43 2.61 -15.61
CA LEU A 127 -9.18 3.84 -15.88
C LEU A 127 -8.66 4.50 -17.15
N LYS A 128 -9.52 5.24 -17.87
CA LYS A 128 -9.19 6.01 -19.07
C LYS A 128 -9.50 7.48 -18.85
N LYS A 129 -8.63 8.34 -19.37
CA LYS A 129 -8.91 9.78 -19.52
C LYS A 129 -8.16 10.30 -20.74
N ARG A 130 -8.88 10.82 -21.73
CA ARG A 130 -8.29 11.25 -23.02
C ARG A 130 -7.47 10.10 -23.65
N ASN A 131 -6.20 10.32 -23.95
CA ASN A 131 -5.25 9.33 -24.46
C ASN A 131 -4.45 8.61 -23.36
N LEU A 132 -4.85 8.73 -22.09
CA LEU A 132 -4.23 8.03 -20.97
C LEU A 132 -5.04 6.82 -20.54
N ILE A 133 -4.32 5.76 -20.17
CA ILE A 133 -4.85 4.60 -19.45
C ILE A 133 -4.08 4.50 -18.13
N LEU A 134 -4.77 4.35 -17.01
CA LEU A 134 -4.20 4.27 -15.67
C LEU A 134 -4.49 2.89 -15.08
N ASP A 135 -3.43 2.13 -14.84
CA ASP A 135 -3.48 0.93 -14.02
C ASP A 135 -3.20 1.31 -12.57
N ARG A 136 -3.97 0.75 -11.65
CA ARG A 136 -3.74 0.88 -10.22
C ARG A 136 -3.13 -0.42 -9.71
N ILE A 137 -2.12 -0.31 -8.86
CA ILE A 137 -1.38 -1.46 -8.31
C ILE A 137 -1.23 -1.23 -6.82
N VAL A 138 -1.61 -2.19 -5.99
CA VAL A 138 -1.38 -2.10 -4.54
C VAL A 138 -0.01 -2.67 -4.23
N ILE A 139 0.85 -1.92 -3.52
CA ILE A 139 2.05 -2.46 -2.88
C ILE A 139 1.67 -2.99 -1.51
N SER A 140 2.11 -4.19 -1.17
CA SER A 140 1.63 -4.89 0.02
C SER A 140 2.57 -5.97 0.52
N GLU A 141 2.63 -6.19 1.83
CA GLU A 141 3.18 -7.40 2.43
C GLU A 141 2.10 -8.47 2.62
N PRO A 142 2.42 -9.77 2.44
CA PRO A 142 3.64 -10.31 1.84
C PRO A 142 3.59 -10.33 0.31
N LEU A 143 2.55 -9.80 -0.32
CA LEU A 143 2.24 -10.05 -1.74
C LEU A 143 3.15 -9.32 -2.74
N GLY A 144 3.94 -8.34 -2.31
CA GLY A 144 4.75 -7.46 -3.16
C GLY A 144 3.88 -6.47 -3.92
N LEU A 145 3.38 -6.89 -5.09
CA LEU A 145 2.49 -6.11 -5.95
C LEU A 145 1.15 -6.83 -6.12
N VAL A 146 0.07 -6.05 -6.13
CA VAL A 146 -1.28 -6.52 -6.42
C VAL A 146 -1.92 -5.61 -7.46
N PRO A 147 -1.84 -5.97 -8.76
CA PRO A 147 -2.57 -5.26 -9.80
C PRO A 147 -4.07 -5.27 -9.46
N TYR A 148 -4.73 -4.12 -9.58
CA TYR A 148 -6.14 -3.96 -9.19
C TYR A 148 -7.06 -4.97 -9.91
N GLU A 149 -6.78 -5.30 -11.15
CA GLU A 149 -7.50 -6.33 -11.93
C GLU A 149 -7.62 -7.69 -11.21
N TYR A 150 -6.70 -7.99 -10.29
CA TYR A 150 -6.68 -9.22 -9.49
C TYR A 150 -7.01 -8.98 -8.01
N ILE A 151 -7.56 -7.82 -7.65
CA ILE A 151 -7.83 -7.48 -6.25
C ILE A 151 -8.92 -8.35 -5.64
N TYR A 152 -9.93 -8.75 -6.42
CA TYR A 152 -11.03 -9.61 -5.98
C TYR A 152 -10.73 -11.08 -6.23
N PHE A 153 -10.35 -11.41 -7.47
CA PHE A 153 -10.18 -12.78 -7.93
C PHE A 153 -8.89 -12.96 -8.72
N TRP A 154 -8.31 -14.15 -8.62
CA TRP A 154 -7.14 -14.55 -9.38
C TRP A 154 -7.25 -16.04 -9.71
N LYS A 155 -7.01 -16.39 -10.99
CA LYS A 155 -7.20 -17.75 -11.52
C LYS A 155 -8.61 -18.32 -11.27
N GLY A 156 -9.63 -17.46 -11.31
CA GLY A 156 -11.03 -17.86 -11.06
C GLY A 156 -11.38 -18.09 -9.59
N GLU A 157 -10.43 -17.94 -8.68
CA GLU A 157 -10.62 -18.10 -7.23
C GLU A 157 -10.47 -16.77 -6.50
N GLN A 158 -10.82 -16.75 -5.21
CA GLN A 158 -10.56 -15.60 -4.34
C GLN A 158 -9.07 -15.24 -4.36
N SER A 159 -8.77 -13.97 -4.62
CA SER A 159 -7.39 -13.47 -4.63
C SER A 159 -6.73 -13.63 -3.25
N PRO A 160 -5.42 -13.93 -3.18
CA PRO A 160 -4.68 -13.83 -1.94
C PRO A 160 -4.84 -12.45 -1.27
N ALA A 161 -5.03 -11.39 -2.06
CA ALA A 161 -5.24 -10.03 -1.56
C ALA A 161 -6.50 -9.84 -0.72
N THR A 162 -7.49 -10.73 -0.83
CA THR A 162 -8.73 -10.72 -0.03
C THR A 162 -8.75 -11.81 1.04
N SER A 163 -7.73 -12.66 1.14
CA SER A 163 -7.74 -13.83 2.03
C SER A 163 -6.75 -13.77 3.19
N TYR A 164 -5.97 -12.71 3.35
CA TYR A 164 -4.90 -12.67 4.35
C TYR A 164 -5.05 -11.48 5.30
N ASP A 165 -4.42 -11.56 6.47
CA ASP A 165 -4.20 -10.41 7.33
C ASP A 165 -2.72 -10.29 7.69
N ASP A 166 -2.18 -9.10 7.48
CA ASP A 166 -0.87 -8.70 7.96
C ASP A 166 -1.07 -7.29 8.55
N PRO A 167 -1.07 -7.12 9.88
CA PRO A 167 -1.24 -5.82 10.50
C PRO A 167 -0.04 -4.88 10.24
N GLY A 168 0.96 -5.36 9.51
CA GLY A 168 2.09 -4.65 8.96
C GLY A 168 3.34 -4.79 9.82
N LEU A 169 4.49 -4.53 9.20
CA LEU A 169 5.81 -4.61 9.82
C LEU A 169 6.15 -3.31 10.59
N PHE A 170 5.39 -2.99 11.63
CA PHE A 170 5.54 -1.72 12.38
C PHE A 170 6.15 -1.92 13.78
N GLU A 171 7.49 -1.81 13.89
CA GLU A 171 8.20 -1.89 15.18
C GLU A 171 7.65 -0.89 16.22
N SER A 172 7.32 0.33 15.78
CA SER A 172 6.87 1.41 16.67
C SER A 172 5.50 1.17 17.31
N ARG A 173 4.64 0.36 16.67
CA ARG A 173 3.31 0.01 17.19
C ARG A 173 3.40 -1.05 18.29
N GLY A 174 4.47 -1.84 18.31
CA GLY A 174 4.71 -2.85 19.35
C GLY A 174 3.69 -4.00 19.38
N THR A 175 2.98 -4.23 18.28
CA THR A 175 1.95 -5.28 18.13
C THR A 175 2.31 -6.35 17.09
N SER A 176 3.29 -6.09 16.23
CA SER A 176 3.75 -7.02 15.19
C SER A 176 4.77 -8.01 15.75
N ILE A 177 4.32 -8.86 16.66
CA ILE A 177 5.11 -9.83 17.45
C ILE A 177 4.29 -11.09 17.67
N SER A 178 4.96 -12.23 17.87
CA SER A 178 4.32 -13.54 18.12
C SER A 178 4.96 -14.20 19.35
N PRO A 179 4.59 -13.80 20.59
CA PRO A 179 5.21 -14.29 21.82
C PRO A 179 5.01 -15.77 22.10
N TYR A 180 4.11 -16.41 21.35
CA TYR A 180 3.85 -17.84 21.40
C TYR A 180 4.84 -18.67 20.57
N ARG A 181 5.76 -18.03 19.84
CA ARG A 181 6.81 -18.73 19.09
C ARG A 181 8.04 -18.94 19.96
N ASP A 182 8.68 -20.10 19.81
CA ASP A 182 9.92 -20.44 20.52
C ASP A 182 11.10 -19.54 20.12
N ASP A 183 11.09 -19.00 18.89
CA ASP A 183 12.12 -18.11 18.35
C ASP A 183 11.82 -16.60 18.57
N CYS A 184 10.78 -16.28 19.35
CA CYS A 184 10.42 -14.90 19.66
C CYS A 184 11.43 -14.28 20.65
N THR A 185 12.04 -13.18 20.25
CA THR A 185 12.99 -12.43 21.10
C THR A 185 12.46 -11.07 21.55
N ALA A 186 11.21 -10.75 21.19
CA ALA A 186 10.59 -9.50 21.56
C ALA A 186 10.47 -9.34 23.07
N LEU A 187 10.75 -8.13 23.55
CA LEU A 187 10.66 -7.78 24.97
C LEU A 187 9.37 -7.03 25.26
N LYS A 188 8.62 -7.49 26.25
CA LYS A 188 7.44 -6.79 26.75
C LYS A 188 7.89 -5.54 27.50
N VAL A 189 7.51 -4.35 27.01
CA VAL A 189 7.83 -3.05 27.63
C VAL A 189 6.71 -2.62 28.58
N SER A 190 5.45 -2.89 28.19
CA SER A 190 4.27 -2.72 29.04
C SER A 190 3.16 -3.68 28.60
N ASP A 191 2.01 -3.68 29.26
CA ASP A 191 0.89 -4.57 28.92
C ASP A 191 0.38 -4.44 27.49
N LYS A 192 0.60 -3.28 26.86
CA LYS A 192 0.13 -3.00 25.49
C LYS A 192 1.26 -2.76 24.50
N LYS A 193 2.52 -2.89 24.91
CA LYS A 193 3.67 -2.48 24.09
C LYS A 193 4.81 -3.48 24.18
N TRP A 194 5.22 -3.97 23.02
CA TRP A 194 6.42 -4.78 22.86
C TRP A 194 7.47 -4.02 22.05
N LYS A 195 8.72 -4.41 22.25
CA LYS A 195 9.86 -3.98 21.43
C LYS A 195 10.43 -5.20 20.75
N TRP A 196 10.68 -5.10 19.45
CA TRP A 196 11.35 -6.16 18.70
C TRP A 196 12.73 -6.48 19.29
N GLY A 197 13.00 -7.77 19.41
CA GLY A 197 14.33 -8.30 19.66
C GLY A 197 15.05 -8.57 18.34
N ASP A 198 16.15 -9.31 18.41
CA ASP A 198 17.01 -9.58 17.26
C ASP A 198 16.36 -10.51 16.23
N SER A 199 15.55 -11.50 16.63
CA SER A 199 14.81 -12.38 15.71
C SER A 199 13.80 -11.61 14.86
N GLU A 200 13.01 -10.72 15.47
CA GLU A 200 12.02 -9.90 14.76
C GLU A 200 12.71 -8.93 13.81
N ARG A 201 13.78 -8.26 14.26
CA ARG A 201 14.53 -7.32 13.42
C ARG A 201 15.25 -8.02 12.26
N ASN A 202 15.82 -9.20 12.50
CA ASN A 202 16.47 -9.99 11.46
C ASN A 202 15.48 -10.40 10.38
N SER A 203 14.31 -10.92 10.79
CA SER A 203 13.25 -11.35 9.89
C SER A 203 12.64 -10.17 9.13
N TYR A 204 12.51 -9.00 9.79
CA TYR A 204 12.10 -7.76 9.14
C TYR A 204 13.07 -7.36 8.02
N VAL A 205 14.38 -7.34 8.28
CA VAL A 205 15.39 -7.00 7.26
C VAL A 205 15.32 -7.97 6.08
N TYR A 206 15.22 -9.27 6.37
CA TYR A 206 15.10 -10.29 5.34
C TYR A 206 13.85 -10.06 4.46
N MET A 207 12.66 -9.98 5.07
CA MET A 207 11.41 -9.77 4.36
C MET A 207 11.42 -8.47 3.56
N HIS A 208 11.94 -7.39 4.15
CA HIS A 208 11.99 -6.09 3.51
C HIS A 208 12.84 -6.13 2.24
N ASN A 209 14.05 -6.71 2.31
CA ASN A 209 14.94 -6.77 1.16
C ASN A 209 14.42 -7.73 0.11
N TYR A 210 13.84 -8.87 0.52
CA TYR A 210 13.19 -9.81 -0.39
C TYR A 210 12.05 -9.15 -1.18
N LEU A 211 11.18 -8.39 -0.52
CA LEU A 211 10.10 -7.67 -1.20
C LEU A 211 10.61 -6.56 -2.10
N ALA A 212 11.60 -5.79 -1.66
CA ALA A 212 12.21 -4.75 -2.49
C ALA A 212 12.80 -5.33 -3.80
N GLU A 213 13.48 -6.48 -3.72
CA GLU A 213 13.99 -7.20 -4.88
C GLU A 213 12.86 -7.72 -5.78
N LEU A 214 11.86 -8.39 -5.21
CA LEU A 214 10.70 -8.90 -5.94
C LEU A 214 9.99 -7.79 -6.72
N ILE A 215 9.73 -6.66 -6.07
CA ILE A 215 9.08 -5.50 -6.67
C ILE A 215 9.97 -4.91 -7.77
N ALA A 216 11.27 -4.71 -7.51
CA ALA A 216 12.20 -4.15 -8.49
C ALA A 216 12.26 -5.01 -9.77
N PHE A 217 12.40 -6.33 -9.62
CA PHE A 217 12.43 -7.24 -10.76
C PHE A 217 11.11 -7.26 -11.53
N SER A 218 9.98 -7.28 -10.83
CA SER A 218 8.65 -7.28 -11.45
C SER A 218 8.42 -5.99 -12.24
N LEU A 219 8.70 -4.83 -11.64
CA LEU A 219 8.54 -3.53 -12.30
C LEU A 219 9.50 -3.37 -13.49
N LYS A 220 10.77 -3.78 -13.35
CA LYS A 220 11.74 -3.73 -14.45
C LYS A 220 11.29 -4.54 -15.67
N ARG A 221 10.62 -5.67 -15.46
CA ARG A 221 10.10 -6.52 -16.55
C ARG A 221 8.97 -5.83 -17.31
N VAL A 222 8.02 -5.23 -16.59
CA VAL A 222 6.81 -4.63 -17.19
C VAL A 222 6.96 -3.14 -17.52
N SER A 223 8.08 -2.50 -17.17
CA SER A 223 8.25 -1.05 -17.30
C SER A 223 8.10 -0.56 -18.74
N LYS A 224 8.50 -1.36 -19.73
CA LYS A 224 8.34 -1.02 -21.15
C LYS A 224 6.87 -0.88 -21.59
N ASN A 225 5.94 -1.43 -20.82
CA ASN A 225 4.50 -1.30 -21.07
C ASN A 225 3.93 0.02 -20.53
N TYR A 226 4.69 0.73 -19.69
CA TYR A 226 4.27 1.96 -19.02
C TYR A 226 5.07 3.16 -19.53
N HIS A 227 4.35 4.23 -19.85
CA HIS A 227 4.95 5.54 -20.10
C HIS A 227 5.53 6.14 -18.80
N SER A 228 4.88 5.88 -17.66
CA SER A 228 5.38 6.28 -16.35
C SER A 228 4.82 5.39 -15.25
N ILE A 229 5.60 5.20 -14.19
CA ILE A 229 5.22 4.50 -12.97
C ILE A 229 5.37 5.48 -11.82
N VAL A 230 4.28 5.73 -11.10
CA VAL A 230 4.23 6.62 -9.94
C VAL A 230 3.79 5.81 -8.74
N ALA A 231 4.47 6.00 -7.60
CA ALA A 231 4.06 5.42 -6.33
C ALA A 231 3.50 6.51 -5.41
N TRP A 232 2.22 6.43 -5.07
CA TRP A 232 1.52 7.29 -4.14
C TRP A 232 1.53 6.66 -2.74
N VAL A 233 2.63 6.85 -2.01
CA VAL A 233 2.91 6.20 -0.71
C VAL A 233 3.34 7.23 0.33
N SER A 234 2.70 7.24 1.50
CA SER A 234 2.95 8.27 2.53
C SER A 234 4.29 8.06 3.26
N PRO A 235 4.98 9.12 3.70
CA PRO A 235 6.07 9.00 4.66
C PRO A 235 5.61 8.33 5.96
N GLY A 236 6.46 7.47 6.52
CA GLY A 236 6.17 6.69 7.72
C GLY A 236 5.49 5.34 7.47
N LEU A 237 5.10 5.03 6.23
CA LEU A 237 4.67 3.69 5.84
C LEU A 237 5.86 2.85 5.37
N THR A 238 5.88 1.56 5.74
CA THR A 238 6.87 0.57 5.26
C THR A 238 6.88 0.48 3.73
N HIS A 239 5.74 0.67 3.07
CA HIS A 239 5.64 0.75 1.61
C HIS A 239 6.64 1.76 1.00
N ARG A 240 6.80 2.94 1.60
CA ARG A 240 7.73 3.96 1.10
C ARG A 240 9.19 3.53 1.33
N SER A 241 9.47 2.79 2.39
CA SER A 241 10.81 2.26 2.62
C SER A 241 11.18 1.14 1.65
N PHE A 242 10.23 0.35 1.13
CA PHE A 242 10.54 -0.61 0.06
C PHE A 242 10.98 0.08 -1.22
N LEU A 243 10.48 1.28 -1.50
CA LEU A 243 10.75 1.96 -2.77
C LEU A 243 11.99 2.85 -2.73
N ALA A 244 12.26 3.50 -1.59
CA ALA A 244 13.24 4.56 -1.47
C ALA A 244 14.71 4.10 -1.66
N ASP A 245 15.47 4.91 -2.39
CA ASP A 245 16.93 4.80 -2.49
C ASP A 245 17.65 5.51 -1.33
N HIS A 246 18.99 5.46 -1.33
CA HIS A 246 19.81 6.13 -0.33
C HIS A 246 19.55 7.65 -0.24
N LYS A 247 19.31 8.32 -1.38
CA LYS A 247 19.10 9.77 -1.43
C LYS A 247 17.78 10.15 -0.78
N ILE A 248 16.70 9.47 -1.16
CA ILE A 248 15.36 9.64 -0.60
C ILE A 248 15.37 9.29 0.88
N ARG A 249 15.99 8.16 1.27
CA ARG A 249 16.10 7.77 2.68
C ARG A 249 16.77 8.83 3.54
N THR A 250 17.85 9.43 3.04
CA THR A 250 18.55 10.51 3.74
C THR A 250 17.66 11.74 3.86
N LYS A 251 17.05 12.18 2.75
CA LYS A 251 16.20 13.39 2.71
C LYS A 251 14.97 13.27 3.62
N GLU A 252 14.41 12.07 3.73
CA GLU A 252 13.13 11.81 4.41
C GLU A 252 13.27 11.18 5.80
N GLY A 253 14.51 10.94 6.26
CA GLY A 253 14.75 10.27 7.54
C GLY A 253 14.27 8.82 7.58
N ILE A 254 14.15 8.15 6.42
CA ILE A 254 13.79 6.73 6.37
C ILE A 254 15.03 5.91 6.78
N PRO A 255 14.88 4.94 7.69
CA PRO A 255 16.01 4.13 8.12
C PRO A 255 16.72 3.41 6.96
N LYS A 256 18.06 3.40 7.00
CA LYS A 256 18.92 2.72 6.03
C LYS A 256 19.33 1.32 6.46
N SER A 257 19.20 1.02 7.75
CA SER A 257 19.59 -0.26 8.33
C SER A 257 18.79 -0.55 9.61
N ARG A 258 18.98 -1.76 10.14
CA ARG A 258 18.55 -2.19 11.46
C ARG A 258 19.73 -2.80 12.21
N LYS A 259 19.79 -2.55 13.52
CA LYS A 259 20.75 -3.23 14.40
C LYS A 259 20.21 -4.61 14.79
N VAL A 260 20.96 -5.66 14.51
CA VAL A 260 20.63 -7.07 14.77
C VAL A 260 21.87 -7.73 15.37
N ASN A 261 21.78 -8.29 16.58
CA ASN A 261 22.91 -8.95 17.27
C ASN A 261 24.17 -8.08 17.33
N GLY A 262 24.00 -6.76 17.55
CA GLY A 262 25.12 -5.82 17.58
C GLY A 262 25.55 -5.28 16.21
N GLU A 263 25.18 -5.94 15.11
CA GLU A 263 25.58 -5.58 13.74
C GLU A 263 24.53 -4.73 13.01
N SER A 264 24.97 -3.86 12.11
CA SER A 264 24.07 -3.06 11.27
C SER A 264 23.76 -3.78 9.96
N LYS A 265 22.52 -4.26 9.79
CA LYS A 265 22.06 -4.91 8.55
C LYS A 265 21.33 -3.91 7.65
N LYS A 266 21.74 -3.83 6.39
CA LYS A 266 21.21 -2.86 5.41
C LYS A 266 19.76 -3.16 5.01
N LEU A 267 18.98 -2.10 4.82
CA LEU A 267 17.68 -2.13 4.15
C LEU A 267 17.86 -1.62 2.71
N CYS A 268 17.53 -2.44 1.73
CA CYS A 268 17.58 -2.11 0.30
C CYS A 268 16.21 -1.64 -0.20
N GLY A 269 16.18 -0.70 -1.13
CA GLY A 269 14.95 -0.26 -1.78
C GLY A 269 14.95 -0.48 -3.29
N VAL A 270 13.77 -0.45 -3.91
CA VAL A 270 13.57 -0.65 -5.34
C VAL A 270 14.41 0.31 -6.17
N LEU A 271 14.45 1.59 -5.82
CA LEU A 271 15.24 2.59 -6.54
C LEU A 271 16.76 2.43 -6.35
N GLU A 272 17.24 1.67 -5.36
CA GLU A 272 18.66 1.27 -5.29
C GLU A 272 18.97 0.15 -6.29
N ILE A 273 18.03 -0.76 -6.51
CA ILE A 273 18.19 -1.95 -7.36
C ILE A 273 17.96 -1.61 -8.84
N THR A 274 16.90 -0.84 -9.11
CA THR A 274 16.55 -0.35 -10.45
C THR A 274 16.30 1.15 -10.37
N PRO A 275 17.36 1.97 -10.50
CA PRO A 275 17.24 3.42 -10.47
C PRO A 275 16.24 3.93 -11.50
N GLU A 276 15.57 5.03 -11.15
CA GLU A 276 14.64 5.77 -12.05
C GLU A 276 13.41 4.99 -12.54
N ILE A 277 13.18 3.77 -12.03
CA ILE A 277 12.07 2.91 -12.50
C ILE A 277 10.69 3.47 -12.15
N LEU A 278 10.61 4.31 -11.13
CA LEU A 278 9.38 4.94 -10.67
C LEU A 278 9.66 6.29 -10.02
N GLU A 279 8.62 7.12 -9.92
CA GLU A 279 8.64 8.32 -9.10
C GLU A 279 7.86 8.10 -7.80
N ILE A 280 8.48 8.42 -6.65
CA ILE A 280 7.80 8.36 -5.34
C ILE A 280 7.12 9.70 -5.08
N MET A 281 5.83 9.62 -4.80
CA MET A 281 4.95 10.71 -4.44
C MET A 281 4.13 10.34 -3.19
N PRO A 282 3.56 11.34 -2.50
CA PRO A 282 3.89 12.77 -2.60
C PRO A 282 5.32 13.08 -2.13
N THR A 283 5.90 14.16 -2.64
CA THR A 283 7.22 14.68 -2.21
C THR A 283 7.13 15.38 -0.85
N ILE A 284 8.25 15.54 -0.13
CA ILE A 284 8.26 16.29 1.15
C ILE A 284 7.67 17.69 1.00
N GLU A 285 8.00 18.36 -0.10
CA GLU A 285 7.53 19.71 -0.41
C GLU A 285 6.01 19.74 -0.61
N GLU A 286 5.46 18.81 -1.41
CA GLU A 286 4.00 18.67 -1.59
C GLU A 286 3.31 18.36 -0.25
N LEU A 287 3.95 17.59 0.63
CA LEU A 287 3.38 17.28 1.94
C LEU A 287 3.34 18.48 2.88
N LYS A 288 4.39 19.30 2.89
CA LYS A 288 4.38 20.58 3.63
C LYS A 288 3.28 21.50 3.12
N LEU A 289 3.15 21.63 1.80
CA LEU A 289 2.10 22.43 1.18
C LEU A 289 0.70 21.88 1.49
N SER A 290 0.52 20.56 1.50
CA SER A 290 -0.77 19.95 1.84
C SER A 290 -1.20 20.26 3.28
N GLN A 291 -0.27 20.31 4.23
CA GLN A 291 -0.56 20.71 5.61
C GLN A 291 -0.97 22.18 5.71
N GLN A 292 -0.31 23.07 4.97
CA GLN A 292 -0.68 24.50 4.90
C GLN A 292 -2.07 24.70 4.27
N ASN A 293 -2.39 23.91 3.24
CA ASN A 293 -3.72 23.95 2.62
C ASN A 293 -4.80 23.37 3.54
N LEU A 294 -4.47 22.32 4.30
CA LEU A 294 -5.35 21.72 5.28
C LEU A 294 -5.66 22.72 6.39
N GLU A 295 -4.66 23.44 6.90
CA GLU A 295 -4.86 24.51 7.88
C GLU A 295 -5.87 25.56 7.38
N LYS A 296 -5.72 26.02 6.13
CA LYS A 296 -6.65 26.98 5.51
C LYS A 296 -8.07 26.41 5.40
N ARG A 297 -8.22 25.15 5.01
CA ARG A 297 -9.52 24.48 4.92
C ARG A 297 -10.17 24.36 6.30
N LEU A 298 -9.44 23.86 7.30
CA LEU A 298 -9.94 23.72 8.68
C LEU A 298 -10.42 25.07 9.23
N LYS A 299 -9.66 26.14 9.01
CA LYS A 299 -10.06 27.50 9.39
C LYS A 299 -11.35 27.95 8.71
N LYS A 300 -11.51 27.67 7.41
CA LYS A 300 -12.73 27.98 6.65
C LYS A 300 -13.94 27.18 7.14
N GLU A 301 -13.73 25.94 7.56
CA GLU A 301 -14.75 25.05 8.13
C GLU A 301 -15.10 25.39 9.59
N GLY A 302 -14.44 26.39 10.21
CA GLY A 302 -14.62 26.72 11.63
C GLY A 302 -14.04 25.67 12.59
N ARG A 303 -13.16 24.79 12.09
CA ARG A 303 -12.47 23.76 12.89
C ARG A 303 -11.16 24.29 13.48
N TYR A 304 -10.70 23.70 14.58
CA TYR A 304 -9.40 24.04 15.17
C TYR A 304 -8.26 23.83 14.16
N SER A 305 -7.50 24.90 13.90
CA SER A 305 -6.42 24.92 12.89
C SER A 305 -5.05 25.25 13.49
N SER A 306 -4.82 24.95 14.77
CA SER A 306 -3.47 25.08 15.37
C SER A 306 -2.50 24.06 14.76
N PRO A 307 -1.17 24.28 14.81
CA PRO A 307 -0.20 23.33 14.26
C PRO A 307 -0.38 21.88 14.73
N ASN A 308 -0.68 21.69 16.02
CA ASN A 308 -0.93 20.36 16.59
C ASN A 308 -2.25 19.74 16.09
N SER A 309 -3.29 20.56 15.92
CA SER A 309 -4.58 20.11 15.37
C SER A 309 -4.42 19.67 13.92
N VAL A 310 -3.75 20.49 13.10
CA VAL A 310 -3.44 20.18 11.70
C VAL A 310 -2.64 18.88 11.62
N LEU A 311 -1.57 18.73 12.39
CA LEU A 311 -0.76 17.52 12.42
C LEU A 311 -1.59 16.27 12.77
N SER A 312 -2.50 16.38 13.75
CA SER A 312 -3.37 15.29 14.18
C SER A 312 -4.37 14.87 13.10
N VAL A 313 -5.06 15.84 12.47
CA VAL A 313 -5.99 15.59 11.36
C VAL A 313 -5.25 15.01 10.16
N TYR A 314 -4.11 15.60 9.84
CA TYR A 314 -3.26 15.20 8.74
C TYR A 314 -2.80 13.75 8.88
N ALA A 315 -2.24 13.37 10.03
CA ALA A 315 -1.74 12.02 10.30
C ALA A 315 -2.82 10.93 10.14
N ARG A 316 -4.10 11.28 10.31
CA ARG A 316 -5.24 10.36 10.17
C ARG A 316 -5.96 10.48 8.82
N GLY A 317 -5.45 11.30 7.92
CA GLY A 317 -6.07 11.55 6.63
C GLY A 317 -7.46 12.17 6.72
N ASP A 318 -7.77 12.89 7.80
CA ASP A 318 -9.13 13.37 8.13
C ASP A 318 -10.18 12.23 8.11
N GLY A 319 -9.78 11.02 8.53
CA GLY A 319 -10.63 9.82 8.57
C GLY A 319 -10.29 8.73 7.55
N ASN A 320 -9.31 8.97 6.67
CA ASN A 320 -8.82 8.05 5.63
C ASN A 320 -7.63 7.18 6.06
N ASP A 321 -7.36 7.02 7.35
CA ASP A 321 -6.21 6.29 7.93
C ASP A 321 -4.83 6.93 7.71
N THR A 322 -4.54 7.53 6.54
CA THR A 322 -3.29 8.25 6.26
C THR A 322 -3.50 9.52 5.43
N PRO A 323 -2.50 10.43 5.36
CA PRO A 323 -2.59 11.64 4.55
C PRO A 323 -2.90 11.44 3.05
N LEU A 324 -2.75 10.23 2.50
CA LEU A 324 -2.92 9.99 1.06
C LEU A 324 -4.35 10.16 0.57
N GLY A 325 -5.34 9.99 1.45
CA GLY A 325 -6.75 10.22 1.15
C GLY A 325 -7.21 11.67 1.38
N LEU A 326 -6.33 12.57 1.85
CA LEU A 326 -6.70 13.97 2.03
C LEU A 326 -6.91 14.65 0.68
N LYS A 327 -7.94 15.50 0.61
CA LYS A 327 -8.20 16.35 -0.55
C LYS A 327 -6.95 17.13 -0.97
N GLU A 328 -6.26 17.74 -0.02
CA GLU A 328 -5.07 18.55 -0.27
C GLU A 328 -3.91 17.76 -0.87
N THR A 329 -3.80 16.48 -0.53
CA THR A 329 -2.75 15.60 -1.06
C THR A 329 -3.19 15.07 -2.42
N LEU A 330 -4.46 14.66 -2.58
CA LEU A 330 -5.04 14.17 -3.83
C LEU A 330 -5.00 15.22 -4.96
N ASP A 331 -5.12 16.51 -4.65
CA ASP A 331 -4.95 17.60 -5.62
C ASP A 331 -3.57 17.54 -6.32
N PHE A 332 -2.50 17.13 -5.60
CA PHE A 332 -1.17 16.93 -6.20
C PHE A 332 -1.09 15.67 -7.07
N LEU A 333 -1.75 14.58 -6.66
CA LEU A 333 -1.83 13.36 -7.46
C LEU A 333 -2.51 13.65 -8.81
N GLN A 334 -3.68 14.29 -8.79
CA GLN A 334 -4.40 14.67 -10.01
C GLN A 334 -3.54 15.56 -10.91
N LYS A 335 -2.92 16.59 -10.33
CA LYS A 335 -2.03 17.49 -11.06
C LYS A 335 -0.91 16.73 -11.75
N ARG A 336 -0.27 15.77 -11.06
CA ARG A 336 0.79 14.96 -11.64
C ARG A 336 0.30 14.12 -12.83
N LEU A 337 -0.79 13.38 -12.65
CA LEU A 337 -1.34 12.51 -13.70
C LEU A 337 -1.76 13.34 -14.93
N ASN A 338 -2.35 14.51 -14.72
CA ASN A 338 -2.71 15.43 -15.79
C ASN A 338 -1.49 16.00 -16.53
N GLN A 339 -0.37 16.25 -15.85
CA GLN A 339 0.87 16.68 -16.51
C GLN A 339 1.48 15.60 -17.42
N MET A 340 1.27 14.31 -17.11
CA MET A 340 1.71 13.20 -17.95
C MET A 340 0.93 13.09 -19.26
N SER A 341 -0.29 13.66 -19.31
CA SER A 341 -1.04 13.84 -20.56
C SER A 341 -0.34 14.80 -21.52
N ASN A 342 0.28 15.86 -20.98
CA ASN A 342 0.74 17.02 -21.75
C ASN A 342 2.23 16.96 -22.14
N LYS A 343 3.02 16.04 -21.57
CA LYS A 343 4.39 15.81 -22.04
C LYS A 343 4.33 15.12 -23.41
N GLU A 344 4.32 15.88 -24.49
CA GLU A 344 4.61 15.34 -25.82
C GLU A 344 5.98 14.65 -25.81
N SER A 345 6.07 13.51 -26.50
CA SER A 345 7.35 12.85 -26.75
C SER A 345 8.19 13.83 -27.56
N LYS A 346 9.21 14.42 -26.92
CA LYS A 346 10.30 15.08 -27.66
C LYS A 346 11.09 14.03 -28.44
#